data_AF-A0A967U6K3-F1
#
_entry.id   AF-A0A967U6K3-F1
#
_cell.length_a   1.000
_cell.length_b   1.000
_cell.length_c   1.000
_cell.angle_alpha   90.00
_cell.angle_beta   90.00
_cell.angle_gamma   90.00
#
_symmetry.space_group_name_H-M   'P 1'
#
loop_
_entity.id
_entity.type
_entity.pdbx_description
1 polymer ?
#
loop_
_entity_poly.entity_id
_entity_poly.type
_entity_poly.pdbx_seq_one_letter_code
_entity_poly.pdbx_strand_id
1 'polypeptide(L)'
;NKTYRNINRATDVLSFPQDGPDFSILGDILISVDTAKRHADKYGNSLEYEIKKLLVHGILHLLGYDHKKKKETMIMREKEKELLGK
;
A
#
# COMPACT_ATOMS: atom_id res chain seq x y z
N ASN A 1 10.39 -0.27 8.55
CA ASN A 1 10.30 -1.75 8.43
C ASN A 1 10.92 -2.46 9.63
N LYS A 2 12.21 -2.23 9.93
CA LYS A 2 12.91 -2.85 11.07
C LYS A 2 12.20 -2.65 12.42
N THR A 3 11.87 -1.41 12.79
CA THR A 3 11.25 -1.11 14.10
C THR A 3 9.87 -1.75 14.28
N TYR A 4 8.98 -1.63 13.27
CA TYR A 4 7.57 -1.99 13.42
C TYR A 4 7.21 -3.39 12.92
N ARG A 5 8.02 -3.99 12.05
CA ARG A 5 7.78 -5.35 11.50
C ARG A 5 8.92 -6.33 11.77
N ASN A 6 9.99 -5.89 12.42
CA ASN A 6 11.22 -6.66 12.63
C ASN A 6 11.87 -7.19 11.33
N ILE A 7 11.66 -6.48 10.22
CA ILE A 7 12.25 -6.83 8.91
C ILE A 7 13.29 -5.78 8.54
N ASN A 8 14.56 -6.15 8.56
CA ASN A 8 15.68 -5.28 8.20
C ASN A 8 15.89 -5.19 6.68
N ARG A 9 14.85 -4.77 5.97
CA ARG A 9 14.89 -4.52 4.52
C ARG A 9 14.01 -3.32 4.18
N ALA A 10 14.37 -2.56 3.15
CA ALA A 10 13.45 -1.58 2.58
C ALA A 10 12.16 -2.25 2.09
N THR A 11 11.08 -1.48 2.11
CA THR A 11 9.79 -1.83 1.52
C THR A 11 9.26 -0.59 0.81
N ASP A 12 8.35 -0.82 -0.10
CA ASP A 12 7.66 0.20 -0.88
C ASP A 12 6.67 1.02 -0.05
N VAL A 13 5.79 0.36 0.72
CA VAL A 13 4.77 1.00 1.55
C VAL A 13 4.59 0.32 2.91
N LEU A 14 4.27 1.13 3.93
CA LEU A 14 3.81 0.68 5.23
C LEU A 14 2.53 1.45 5.59
N SER A 15 1.52 0.73 6.07
CA SER A 15 0.29 1.32 6.61
C SER A 15 0.23 1.09 8.12
N PHE A 16 -0.15 2.14 8.86
CA PHE A 16 -0.30 2.13 10.31
C PHE A 16 -1.73 2.55 10.63
N PRO A 17 -2.65 1.59 10.83
CA PRO A 17 -4.02 1.92 11.20
C PRO A 17 -4.04 2.63 12.56
N GLN A 18 -4.91 3.64 12.68
CA GLN A 18 -5.17 4.27 13.97
C GLN A 18 -6.17 3.42 14.76
N ASP A 19 -5.79 3.03 15.97
CA ASP A 19 -6.69 2.33 16.89
C ASP A 19 -7.57 3.35 17.63
N GLY A 20 -8.89 3.12 17.67
CA GLY A 20 -9.82 3.95 18.43
C GLY A 20 -11.28 3.75 18.02
N PRO A 21 -12.24 4.19 18.84
CA PRO A 21 -13.67 4.11 18.53
C PRO A 21 -14.12 5.14 17.47
N ASP A 22 -13.28 6.12 17.16
CA ASP A 22 -13.56 7.17 16.18
C ASP A 22 -12.83 6.89 14.86
N PHE A 23 -13.60 6.72 13.79
CA PHE A 23 -13.11 6.46 12.43
C PHE A 23 -12.82 7.75 11.64
N SER A 24 -12.77 8.90 12.29
CA SER A 24 -12.43 10.19 11.66
C SER A 24 -11.02 10.21 11.06
N ILE A 25 -10.10 9.40 11.58
CA ILE A 25 -8.73 9.23 11.05
C ILE A 25 -8.47 7.73 10.84
N LEU A 26 -8.14 7.35 9.60
CA LEU A 26 -7.86 5.95 9.25
C LEU A 26 -6.48 5.48 9.70
N GLY A 27 -5.51 6.40 9.77
CA GLY A 27 -4.11 6.12 10.12
C GLY A 27 -3.13 6.70 9.10
N ASP A 28 -1.89 6.22 9.16
CA ASP A 28 -0.76 6.74 8.40
C ASP A 28 -0.33 5.80 7.27
N ILE A 29 0.11 6.37 6.15
CA ILE A 29 0.73 5.65 5.03
C ILE A 29 2.11 6.24 4.77
N LEU A 30 3.13 5.40 4.89
CA LEU A 30 4.52 5.77 4.60
C LEU A 30 4.95 5.11 3.29
N ILE A 31 5.27 5.91 2.28
CA ILE A 31 5.73 5.46 0.97
C ILE A 31 7.21 5.81 0.80
N SER A 32 8.02 4.82 0.43
CA SER A 32 9.42 5.05 0.05
C SER A 32 9.49 5.50 -1.42
N VAL A 33 9.69 6.80 -1.63
CA VAL A 33 9.81 7.39 -2.99
C VAL A 33 10.94 6.75 -3.78
N ASP A 34 12.10 6.49 -3.15
CA ASP A 34 13.22 5.81 -3.82
C ASP A 34 12.84 4.40 -4.29
N THR A 35 12.05 3.67 -3.49
CA THR A 35 11.57 2.34 -3.87
C THR A 35 10.55 2.41 -4.99
N ALA A 36 9.61 3.36 -4.91
CA ALA A 36 8.64 3.62 -5.98
C ALA A 36 9.35 3.99 -7.29
N LYS A 37 10.40 4.81 -7.25
CA LYS A 37 11.20 5.15 -8.44
C LYS A 37 11.86 3.93 -9.06
N ARG A 38 12.51 3.07 -8.25
CA ARG A 38 13.09 1.80 -8.74
C ARG A 38 12.04 0.89 -9.38
N HIS A 39 10.82 0.85 -8.85
CA HIS A 39 9.72 0.08 -9.45
C HIS A 39 9.25 0.70 -10.76
N ALA A 40 9.08 2.04 -10.80
CA ALA A 40 8.69 2.77 -11.99
C ALA A 40 9.67 2.47 -13.14
N ASP A 41 10.97 2.60 -12.89
CA ASP A 41 12.03 2.31 -13.86
C ASP A 41 12.02 0.82 -14.30
N LYS A 42 11.84 -0.11 -13.35
CA LYS A 42 11.82 -1.56 -13.63
C LYS A 42 10.62 -2.00 -14.47
N TYR A 43 9.45 -1.42 -14.23
CA TYR A 43 8.19 -1.84 -14.86
C TYR A 43 7.74 -0.91 -15.99
N GLY A 44 8.54 0.12 -16.33
CA GLY A 44 8.22 1.08 -17.40
C GLY A 44 7.02 1.98 -17.08
N ASN A 45 6.75 2.22 -15.79
CA ASN A 45 5.67 3.11 -15.36
C ASN A 45 6.21 4.51 -15.03
N SER A 46 5.32 5.51 -14.96
CA SER A 46 5.69 6.79 -14.35
C SER A 46 5.81 6.65 -12.82
N LEU A 47 6.67 7.47 -12.21
CA LEU A 47 6.77 7.55 -10.75
C LEU A 47 5.42 7.92 -10.11
N GLU A 48 4.68 8.84 -10.74
CA GLU A 48 3.35 9.24 -10.29
C GLU A 48 2.38 8.05 -10.25
N TYR A 49 2.38 7.21 -11.30
CA TYR A 49 1.53 6.01 -11.33
C TYR A 49 1.91 5.03 -10.21
N GLU A 50 3.20 4.82 -9.98
CA GLU A 50 3.65 3.92 -8.92
C GLU A 50 3.28 4.45 -7.52
N ILE A 51 3.42 5.75 -7.28
CA ILE A 51 2.97 6.39 -6.04
C ILE A 51 1.45 6.24 -5.87
N LYS A 52 0.65 6.48 -6.92
CA LYS A 52 -0.82 6.28 -6.87
C LYS A 52 -1.17 4.85 -6.50
N LYS A 53 -0.51 3.87 -7.13
CA LYS A 53 -0.70 2.44 -6.84
C LYS A 53 -0.39 2.12 -5.38
N LEU A 54 0.75 2.59 -4.86
CA LEU A 54 1.14 2.36 -3.47
C LEU A 54 0.21 3.07 -2.47
N LEU A 55 -0.31 4.24 -2.83
CA LEU A 55 -1.29 4.96 -2.01
C LEU A 55 -2.62 4.21 -1.94
N VAL A 56 -3.16 3.77 -3.09
CA VAL A 56 -4.38 2.94 -3.12
C VAL A 56 -4.20 1.66 -2.31
N HIS A 57 -3.08 0.96 -2.49
CA HIS A 57 -2.72 -0.22 -1.71
C HIS A 57 -2.68 0.07 -0.21
N GLY A 58 -2.03 1.17 0.17
CA GLY A 58 -1.92 1.62 1.56
C GLY A 58 -3.27 1.91 2.20
N ILE A 59 -4.16 2.60 1.49
CA ILE A 59 -5.53 2.94 1.94
C ILE A 59 -6.35 1.66 2.12
N LEU A 60 -6.28 0.73 1.16
CA LEU A 60 -6.99 -0.55 1.27
C LEU A 60 -6.56 -1.32 2.53
N HIS A 61 -5.27 -1.30 2.86
CA HIS A 61 -4.78 -1.85 4.13
C HIS A 61 -5.34 -1.14 5.36
N LEU A 62 -5.44 0.19 5.35
CA LEU A 62 -6.07 0.93 6.45
C LEU A 62 -7.58 0.61 6.59
N LEU A 63 -8.25 0.28 5.48
CA LEU A 63 -9.66 -0.16 5.46
C LEU A 63 -9.84 -1.65 5.82
N GLY A 64 -8.78 -2.35 6.19
CA GLY A 64 -8.84 -3.75 6.64
C GLY A 64 -8.78 -4.79 5.51
N TYR A 65 -8.53 -4.39 4.26
CA TYR A 65 -8.20 -5.34 3.20
C TYR A 65 -6.79 -5.89 3.43
N ASP A 66 -6.62 -7.19 3.23
CA ASP A 66 -5.31 -7.85 3.31
C ASP A 66 -5.18 -8.81 2.11
N HIS A 67 -4.00 -9.37 1.96
CA HIS A 67 -3.63 -10.25 0.86
C HIS A 67 -2.87 -11.49 1.33
N LYS A 68 -3.03 -11.88 2.61
CA LYS A 68 -2.39 -13.06 3.20
C LYS A 68 -2.95 -14.38 2.65
N LYS A 69 -4.25 -14.42 2.30
CA LYS A 69 -4.89 -15.59 1.69
C LYS A 69 -5.26 -15.31 0.23
N LYS A 70 -5.22 -16.36 -0.60
CA LYS A 70 -5.53 -16.29 -2.05
C LYS A 70 -6.86 -15.57 -2.37
N LYS A 71 -7.91 -15.82 -1.58
CA LYS A 71 -9.22 -15.17 -1.76
C LYS A 71 -9.16 -13.66 -1.45
N GLU A 72 -8.50 -13.30 -0.35
CA GLU A 72 -8.32 -11.90 0.06
C GLU A 72 -7.46 -11.14 -0.97
N THR A 73 -6.39 -11.78 -1.48
CA THR A 73 -5.57 -11.25 -2.57
C THR A 73 -6.40 -10.94 -3.83
N MET A 74 -7.34 -11.81 -4.21
CA MET A 74 -8.18 -11.56 -5.38
C MET A 74 -9.08 -10.34 -5.17
N ILE A 75 -9.74 -10.26 -4.01
CA ILE A 75 -10.62 -9.13 -3.66
C ILE A 75 -9.84 -7.82 -3.64
N MET A 76 -8.68 -7.81 -2.99
CA MET A 76 -7.85 -6.60 -2.89
C MET A 76 -7.37 -6.14 -4.28
N ARG A 77 -6.94 -7.07 -5.14
CA ARG A 77 -6.51 -6.75 -6.51
C ARG A 77 -7.64 -6.20 -7.38
N GLU A 78 -8.85 -6.71 -7.21
CA GLU A 78 -10.03 -6.19 -7.91
C GLU A 78 -10.30 -4.74 -7.49
N LYS A 79 -10.25 -4.46 -6.18
CA LYS A 79 -10.40 -3.10 -5.65
C LYS A 79 -9.29 -2.14 -6.10
N GLU A 80 -8.05 -2.60 -6.15
CA GLU A 80 -6.94 -1.81 -6.69
C GLU A 80 -7.17 -1.42 -8.16
N LYS A 81 -7.66 -2.34 -8.98
CA LYS A 81 -7.97 -2.06 -10.40
C LYS A 81 -9.10 -1.06 -10.56
N GLU A 82 -10.20 -1.29 -9.84
CA GLU A 82 -11.37 -0.41 -9.81
C GLU A 82 -10.97 1.04 -9.47
N LEU A 83 -10.18 1.23 -8.41
CA LEU A 83 -9.77 2.56 -7.93
C LEU A 83 -8.71 3.22 -8.83
N LEU A 84 -7.88 2.43 -9.52
CA LEU A 84 -6.90 2.94 -10.48
C LEU A 84 -7.48 3.17 -11.88
N GLY A 85 -8.76 2.87 -12.09
CA GLY A 85 -9.46 3.06 -13.36
C GLY A 85 -8.93 2.16 -14.49
N LYS A 86 -8.54 0.92 -14.15
CA LYS A 86 -7.97 -0.07 -15.08
C LYS A 86 -8.81 -1.34 -15.20
#